data_AF-A0A838WKG5-F1
#
_entry.id   AF-A0A838WKG5-F1
#
_cell.length_a   1.000
_cell.length_b   1.000
_cell.length_c   1.000
_cell.angle_alpha   90.00
_cell.angle_beta   90.00
_cell.angle_gamma   90.00
#
_symmetry.space_group_name_H-M   'P 1'
#
loop_
_entity.id
_entity.type
_entity.pdbx_description
1 polymer ?
#
loop_
_entity_poly.entity_id
_entity_poly.type
_entity_poly.pdbx_seq_one_letter_code
_entity_poly.pdbx_strand_id
1 'polypeptide(L)'
;GFKPGMSKFYQGVKCGKGDELGLFNIAVYWKRKYRHKGPKEPWYILTNLPNLKQTLCLYRCRWGIEQFFKDCKTGGYNLEDTKVNETRFLALVLLIVIAYSLATMYGQRMKKLGIETYAGRIQQHQDNYPRQSDFSFAVYGQLWIYG
;
A
#
# COMPACT_ATOMS: atom_id res chain seq x y z
N GLY A 1 -7.49 28.20 6.62
CA GLY A 1 -6.89 26.85 6.49
C GLY A 1 -7.71 25.99 5.54
N PHE A 2 -7.15 24.87 5.06
CA PHE A 2 -7.89 23.89 4.25
C PHE A 2 -9.08 23.30 5.02
N LYS A 3 -10.08 22.77 4.31
CA LYS A 3 -11.27 22.13 4.90
C LYS A 3 -11.47 20.73 4.30
N PRO A 4 -12.17 19.81 4.98
CA PRO A 4 -12.51 18.51 4.42
C PRO A 4 -13.19 18.61 3.05
N GLY A 5 -12.68 17.86 2.07
CA GLY A 5 -13.15 17.86 0.68
C GLY A 5 -12.36 18.78 -0.25
N MET A 6 -11.40 19.56 0.26
CA MET A 6 -10.55 20.41 -0.55
C MET A 6 -9.29 19.69 -1.03
N SER A 7 -8.81 20.09 -2.20
CA SER A 7 -7.49 19.72 -2.70
C SER A 7 -6.85 20.87 -3.46
N LYS A 8 -5.53 20.99 -3.40
CA LYS A 8 -4.78 22.01 -4.12
C LYS A 8 -3.39 21.50 -4.49
N PHE A 9 -2.84 22.05 -5.56
CA PHE A 9 -1.51 21.70 -6.05
C PHE A 9 -0.72 22.99 -6.25
N TYR A 10 0.45 23.06 -5.63
CA TYR A 10 1.37 24.18 -5.74
C TYR A 10 2.59 23.68 -6.51
N GLN A 11 3.00 24.44 -7.52
CA GLN A 11 4.17 24.11 -8.32
C GLN A 11 5.31 25.08 -8.02
N GLY A 12 6.55 24.62 -8.17
CA GLY A 12 7.72 25.50 -8.07
C GLY A 12 7.96 26.05 -6.67
N VAL A 13 7.63 25.29 -5.63
CA VAL A 13 7.86 25.66 -4.24
C VAL A 13 9.32 25.42 -3.87
N LYS A 14 9.99 26.45 -3.36
CA LYS A 14 11.33 26.33 -2.77
C LYS A 14 11.21 25.65 -1.41
N CYS A 15 11.99 24.59 -1.18
CA CYS A 15 12.04 23.90 0.11
C CYS A 15 13.48 23.92 0.65
N GLY A 16 13.63 24.37 1.89
CA GLY A 16 14.93 24.44 2.59
C GLY A 16 15.32 25.86 3.00
N LYS A 17 16.12 25.97 4.07
CA LYS A 17 16.74 27.23 4.53
C LYS A 17 18.22 27.37 4.12
N GLY A 18 18.89 26.25 3.81
CA GLY A 18 20.36 26.19 3.67
C GLY A 18 20.86 25.57 2.37
N ASP A 19 20.19 24.53 1.85
CA ASP A 19 20.61 23.85 0.61
C ASP A 19 19.52 23.95 -0.46
N GLU A 20 19.91 24.38 -1.66
CA GLU A 20 19.02 24.47 -2.83
C GLU A 20 18.74 23.08 -3.40
N LEU A 21 17.89 22.30 -2.73
CA LEU A 21 17.43 20.96 -3.17
C LEU A 21 16.57 21.00 -4.45
N GLY A 22 16.47 22.15 -5.11
CA GLY A 22 15.64 22.37 -6.29
C GLY A 22 14.20 22.76 -5.98
N LEU A 23 13.42 23.00 -7.05
CA LEU A 23 12.01 23.34 -6.95
C LEU A 23 11.17 22.07 -6.83
N PHE A 24 10.26 22.04 -5.87
CA PHE A 24 9.33 20.94 -5.66
C PHE A 24 7.88 21.38 -5.84
N ASN A 25 6.99 20.41 -5.99
CA ASN A 25 5.56 20.63 -5.98
C ASN A 25 4.98 20.18 -4.63
N ILE A 26 3.92 20.82 -4.18
CA ILE A 26 3.19 20.45 -2.97
C ILE A 26 1.75 20.11 -3.34
N ALA A 27 1.35 18.87 -3.08
CA ALA A 27 -0.04 18.44 -3.12
C ALA A 27 -0.66 18.54 -1.73
N VAL A 28 -1.80 19.21 -1.65
CA VAL A 28 -2.64 19.24 -0.45
C VAL A 28 -3.95 18.53 -0.74
N TYR A 29 -4.34 17.59 0.10
CA TYR A 29 -5.58 16.85 -0.05
C TYR A 29 -6.24 16.56 1.30
N TRP A 30 -7.48 17.00 1.46
CA TRP A 30 -8.30 16.62 2.61
C TRP A 30 -9.49 15.79 2.14
N LYS A 31 -9.50 14.50 2.49
CA LYS A 31 -10.68 13.65 2.23
C LYS A 31 -11.92 14.23 2.92
N ARG A 32 -13.03 14.33 2.18
CA ARG A 32 -14.31 14.79 2.72
C ARG A 32 -14.75 13.88 3.88
N LYS A 33 -15.27 14.49 4.94
CA LYS A 33 -15.88 13.77 6.07
C LYS A 33 -17.33 13.43 5.75
N TYR A 34 -17.75 12.23 6.10
CA TYR A 34 -19.13 11.76 5.96
C TYR A 34 -19.59 11.18 7.29
N ARG A 35 -20.80 11.53 7.76
CA ARG A 35 -21.35 11.08 9.05
C ARG A 35 -20.35 11.23 10.21
N HIS A 36 -19.68 12.37 10.27
CA HIS A 36 -18.60 12.67 11.23
C HIS A 36 -17.36 11.75 11.18
N LYS A 37 -17.26 10.84 10.20
CA LYS A 37 -16.11 9.97 9.96
C LYS A 37 -15.21 10.54 8.86
N GLY A 38 -13.90 10.54 9.12
CA GLY A 38 -12.87 10.92 8.17
C GLY A 38 -11.59 11.43 8.85
N PRO A 39 -10.54 11.72 8.07
CA PRO A 39 -9.24 12.09 8.62
C PRO A 39 -9.32 13.43 9.38
N LYS A 40 -8.61 13.48 10.51
CA LYS A 40 -8.54 14.67 11.37
C LYS A 40 -7.83 15.84 10.69
N GLU A 41 -6.89 15.54 9.79
CA GLU A 41 -6.00 16.50 9.14
C GLU A 41 -5.87 16.22 7.63
N PRO A 42 -5.53 17.23 6.81
CA PRO A 42 -5.23 17.05 5.41
C PRO A 42 -3.85 16.41 5.20
N TRP A 43 -3.65 15.75 4.07
CA TRP A 43 -2.34 15.37 3.58
C TRP A 43 -1.63 16.57 2.97
N TYR A 44 -0.37 16.75 3.34
CA TYR A 44 0.59 17.63 2.67
C TYR A 44 1.71 16.74 2.12
N ILE A 45 1.83 16.68 0.79
CA ILE A 45 2.73 15.78 0.10
C ILE A 45 3.69 16.64 -0.73
N LEU A 46 4.96 16.60 -0.36
CA LEU A 46 6.04 17.17 -1.17
C LEU A 46 6.40 16.17 -2.27
N THR A 47 6.45 16.62 -3.52
CA THR A 47 6.59 15.74 -4.68
C THR A 47 7.27 16.42 -5.85
N ASN A 48 7.96 15.66 -6.69
CA ASN A 48 8.46 16.11 -8.00
C ASN A 48 7.48 15.75 -9.14
N LEU A 49 6.36 15.09 -8.83
CA LEU A 49 5.35 14.71 -9.83
C LEU A 49 4.66 15.96 -10.40
N PRO A 50 4.25 15.94 -11.68
CA PRO A 50 3.75 17.14 -12.36
C PRO A 50 2.32 17.53 -11.97
N ASN A 51 1.51 16.61 -11.43
CA ASN A 51 0.10 16.86 -11.14
C ASN A 51 -0.42 16.18 -9.86
N LEU A 52 -1.52 16.74 -9.36
CA LEU A 52 -2.21 16.28 -8.16
C LEU A 52 -2.72 14.84 -8.29
N LYS A 53 -3.29 14.47 -9.45
CA LYS A 53 -3.91 13.15 -9.64
C LYS A 53 -2.89 12.02 -9.50
N GLN A 54 -1.74 12.15 -10.17
CA GLN A 54 -0.62 11.21 -10.07
C GLN A 54 -0.07 11.16 -8.65
N THR A 55 0.11 12.33 -8.01
CA THR A 55 0.60 12.40 -6.63
C THR A 55 -0.31 11.65 -5.67
N LEU A 56 -1.62 11.87 -5.75
CA LEU A 56 -2.58 11.19 -4.86
C LEU A 56 -2.72 9.71 -5.17
N CYS A 57 -2.65 9.31 -6.45
CA CYS A 57 -2.64 7.90 -6.84
C CYS A 57 -1.44 7.19 -6.21
N LEU A 58 -0.23 7.70 -6.43
CA LEU A 58 1.00 7.10 -5.95
C LEU A 58 1.09 7.12 -4.42
N TYR A 59 0.67 8.21 -3.77
CA TYR A 59 0.68 8.30 -2.31
C TYR A 59 -0.31 7.35 -1.64
N ARG A 60 -1.42 6.97 -2.31
CA ARG A 60 -2.34 5.94 -1.79
C ARG A 60 -1.67 4.56 -1.73
N CYS A 61 -0.83 4.23 -2.70
CA CYS A 61 -0.08 2.98 -2.73
C CYS A 61 0.89 2.84 -1.55
N ARG A 62 1.24 3.94 -0.86
CA ARG A 62 2.15 3.94 0.30
C ARG A 62 1.70 2.94 1.38
N TRP A 63 0.40 2.74 1.56
CA TRP A 63 -0.10 1.80 2.57
C TRP A 63 0.16 0.33 2.21
N GLY A 64 0.48 0.02 0.95
CA GLY A 64 0.81 -1.33 0.51
C GLY A 64 1.94 -1.96 1.33
N ILE A 65 2.98 -1.17 1.69
CA ILE A 65 4.12 -1.69 2.46
C ILE A 65 3.73 -2.19 3.86
N GLU A 66 2.72 -1.57 4.47
CA GLU A 66 2.22 -2.00 5.78
C GLU A 66 1.58 -3.40 5.72
N GLN A 67 0.98 -3.77 4.58
CA GLN A 67 0.46 -5.13 4.40
C GLN A 67 1.58 -6.15 4.36
N PHE A 68 2.66 -5.87 3.61
CA PHE A 68 3.84 -6.75 3.60
C PHE A 68 4.48 -6.86 4.98
N PHE A 69 4.62 -5.76 5.74
CA PHE A 69 5.13 -5.81 7.10
C PHE A 69 4.23 -6.63 8.03
N LYS A 70 2.91 -6.53 7.87
CA LYS A 70 1.97 -7.39 8.61
C LYS A 70 2.15 -8.86 8.25
N ASP A 71 2.26 -9.17 6.96
CA ASP A 71 2.45 -10.53 6.44
C ASP A 71 3.80 -11.13 6.89
N CYS A 72 4.85 -10.31 7.00
CA CYS A 72 6.14 -10.71 7.55
C CYS A 72 6.06 -11.14 9.01
N LYS A 73 5.14 -10.55 9.78
CA LYS A 73 4.95 -10.81 11.22
C LYS A 73 3.88 -11.88 11.44
N THR A 74 3.06 -11.72 12.47
CA THR A 74 1.95 -12.60 12.84
C THR A 74 0.85 -12.73 11.79
N GLY A 75 0.87 -11.91 10.73
CA GLY A 75 -0.07 -12.00 9.62
C GLY A 75 0.21 -13.13 8.62
N GLY A 76 1.40 -13.73 8.64
CA GLY A 76 1.79 -14.75 7.68
C GLY A 76 3.05 -15.53 8.05
N TYR A 77 4.21 -14.98 7.74
CA TYR A 77 5.53 -15.64 7.85
C TYR A 77 6.07 -15.74 9.28
N ASN A 78 5.41 -15.11 10.26
CA ASN A 78 5.74 -15.17 11.69
C ASN A 78 7.22 -14.91 12.00
N LEU A 79 7.85 -13.95 11.31
CA LEU A 79 9.27 -13.64 11.49
C LEU A 79 9.63 -13.32 12.95
N GLU A 80 8.72 -12.70 13.69
CA GLU A 80 8.95 -12.32 15.10
C GLU A 80 9.15 -13.53 16.03
N ASP A 81 8.63 -14.71 15.66
CA ASP A 81 8.81 -15.95 16.43
C ASP A 81 9.99 -16.81 15.95
N THR A 82 10.65 -16.41 14.86
CA THR A 82 11.80 -17.15 14.31
C THR A 82 13.05 -16.90 15.14
N LYS A 83 13.54 -17.95 15.82
CA LYS A 83 14.76 -17.90 16.64
C LYS A 83 16.03 -18.13 15.81
N VAL A 84 16.22 -17.34 14.76
CA VAL A 84 17.36 -17.46 13.83
C VAL A 84 18.47 -16.46 14.17
N ASN A 85 19.71 -16.78 13.79
CA ASN A 85 20.84 -15.85 13.90
C ASN A 85 20.84 -14.83 12.73
N GLU A 86 21.68 -13.80 12.79
CA GLU A 86 21.68 -12.68 11.84
C GLU A 86 21.83 -13.09 10.37
N THR A 87 22.77 -13.99 10.08
CA THR A 87 23.02 -14.45 8.70
C THR A 87 21.84 -15.24 8.14
N ARG A 88 21.21 -16.10 8.95
CA ARG A 88 20.01 -16.85 8.56
C ARG A 88 18.78 -15.96 8.50
N PHE A 89 18.71 -14.91 9.33
CA PHE A 89 17.65 -13.91 9.25
C PHE A 89 17.66 -13.20 7.91
N LEU A 90 18.82 -12.71 7.46
CA LEU A 90 18.95 -12.07 6.15
C LEU A 90 18.55 -13.03 5.01
N ALA A 91 19.03 -14.28 5.06
CA ALA A 91 18.67 -15.30 4.08
C ALA A 91 17.15 -15.61 4.08
N LEU A 92 16.53 -15.65 5.25
CA LEU A 92 15.10 -15.87 5.41
C LEU A 92 14.28 -14.70 4.84
N VAL A 93 14.67 -13.46 5.12
CA VAL A 93 14.03 -12.27 4.54
C VAL A 93 14.14 -12.28 3.02
N LEU A 94 15.31 -12.62 2.46
CA LEU A 94 15.48 -12.76 1.02
C LEU A 94 14.54 -13.83 0.44
N LEU A 95 14.45 -14.99 1.09
CA LEU A 95 13.55 -16.08 0.68
C LEU A 95 12.08 -15.62 0.70
N ILE A 96 11.67 -14.92 1.76
CA ILE A 96 10.32 -14.34 1.87
C ILE A 96 10.04 -13.37 0.72
N VAL A 97 10.98 -12.47 0.40
CA VAL A 97 10.81 -11.51 -0.71
C VAL A 97 10.65 -12.24 -2.05
N ILE A 98 11.45 -13.28 -2.31
CA ILE A 98 11.32 -14.10 -3.52
C ILE A 98 9.97 -14.81 -3.56
N ALA A 99 9.59 -15.49 -2.47
CA ALA A 99 8.32 -16.20 -2.36
C ALA A 99 7.13 -15.25 -2.55
N TYR A 100 7.17 -14.08 -1.92
CA TYR A 100 6.14 -13.05 -2.00
C TYR A 100 6.00 -12.50 -3.43
N SER A 101 7.13 -12.29 -4.12
CA SER A 101 7.15 -11.82 -5.52
C SER A 101 6.55 -12.85 -6.47
N LEU A 102 6.96 -14.12 -6.36
CA LEU A 102 6.43 -15.22 -7.17
C LEU A 102 4.95 -15.45 -6.92
N ALA A 103 4.54 -15.48 -5.65
CA ALA A 103 3.15 -15.63 -5.26
C ALA A 103 2.32 -14.46 -5.80
N THR A 104 2.84 -13.23 -5.76
CA THR A 104 2.17 -12.06 -6.34
C THR A 104 1.94 -12.22 -7.84
N MET A 105 2.96 -12.63 -8.59
CA MET A 105 2.80 -12.86 -10.04
C MET A 105 1.76 -13.95 -10.34
N TYR A 106 1.76 -15.03 -9.55
CA TYR A 106 0.82 -16.13 -9.72
C TYR A 106 -0.62 -15.71 -9.38
N GLY A 107 -0.83 -15.03 -8.25
CA GLY A 107 -2.13 -14.50 -7.84
C GLY A 107 -2.73 -13.54 -8.84
N GLN A 108 -1.90 -12.68 -9.46
CA GLN A 108 -2.34 -11.83 -10.56
C GLN A 108 -2.78 -12.62 -11.78
N ARG A 109 -2.04 -13.66 -12.15
CA ARG A 109 -2.38 -14.53 -13.27
C ARG A 109 -3.69 -15.26 -13.02
N MET A 110 -3.91 -15.77 -11.81
CA MET A 110 -5.17 -16.39 -11.40
C MET A 110 -6.35 -15.43 -11.56
N LYS A 111 -6.23 -14.19 -11.02
CA LYS A 111 -7.28 -13.16 -11.15
C LYS A 111 -7.58 -12.79 -12.60
N LYS A 112 -6.55 -12.70 -13.45
CA LYS A 112 -6.75 -12.41 -14.88
C LYS A 112 -7.51 -13.54 -15.60
N LEU A 113 -7.35 -14.78 -15.14
CA LEU A 113 -8.01 -15.96 -15.71
C LEU A 113 -9.39 -16.23 -15.08
N GLY A 114 -9.76 -15.54 -13.99
CA GLY A 114 -11.01 -15.76 -13.26
C GLY A 114 -11.05 -17.09 -12.49
N ILE A 115 -9.88 -17.68 -12.19
CA ILE A 115 -9.76 -19.01 -11.56
C ILE A 115 -9.74 -18.91 -10.02
N GLU A 116 -9.63 -17.70 -9.47
CA GLU A 116 -9.59 -17.46 -8.02
C GLU A 116 -10.82 -18.01 -7.29
N THR A 117 -11.98 -18.06 -7.95
CA THR A 117 -13.21 -18.65 -7.41
C THR A 117 -13.11 -20.16 -7.20
N TYR A 118 -12.27 -20.85 -7.98
CA TYR A 118 -12.06 -22.30 -7.92
C TYR A 118 -10.89 -22.69 -7.02
N ALA A 119 -9.81 -21.92 -7.04
CA ALA A 119 -8.71 -22.07 -6.09
C ALA A 119 -9.13 -21.67 -4.66
N GLY A 120 -10.25 -20.96 -4.56
CA GLY A 120 -10.78 -20.39 -3.36
C GLY A 120 -11.82 -21.20 -2.61
N ARG A 121 -12.04 -20.85 -1.34
CA ARG A 121 -13.26 -21.28 -0.64
C ARG A 121 -14.41 -20.43 -1.15
N ILE A 122 -15.41 -21.09 -1.74
CA ILE A 122 -16.62 -20.44 -2.25
C ILE A 122 -17.28 -19.63 -1.13
N GLN A 123 -17.54 -18.35 -1.42
CA GLN A 123 -18.26 -17.47 -0.51
C GLN A 123 -19.75 -17.82 -0.53
N GLN A 124 -20.33 -18.02 0.64
CA GLN A 124 -21.75 -18.29 0.79
C GLN A 124 -22.53 -16.98 0.85
N HIS A 125 -23.79 -17.01 0.43
CA HIS A 125 -24.67 -15.84 0.43
C HIS A 125 -24.82 -15.17 1.81
N GLN A 126 -24.61 -15.92 2.90
CA GLN A 126 -24.70 -15.40 4.27
C GLN A 126 -23.38 -14.79 4.80
N ASP A 127 -22.28 -14.86 4.04
CA ASP A 127 -20.99 -14.34 4.50
C ASP A 127 -20.90 -12.83 4.30
N ASN A 128 -20.73 -12.10 5.41
CA ASN A 128 -20.48 -10.66 5.38
C ASN A 128 -19.05 -10.29 4.94
N TYR A 129 -18.13 -11.26 4.94
CA TYR A 129 -16.71 -11.06 4.63
C TYR A 129 -16.19 -12.18 3.73
N PRO A 130 -15.17 -11.89 2.89
CA PRO A 130 -14.49 -12.92 2.11
C PRO A 130 -13.96 -14.01 3.03
N ARG A 131 -14.14 -15.28 2.65
CA ARG A 131 -13.64 -16.44 3.41
C ARG A 131 -12.13 -16.66 3.26
N GLN A 132 -11.45 -15.83 2.48
CA GLN A 132 -10.03 -15.92 2.21
C GLN A 132 -9.37 -14.57 2.32
N SER A 133 -8.12 -14.59 2.78
CA SER A 133 -7.29 -13.41 2.84
C SER A 133 -6.64 -13.13 1.48
N ASP A 134 -6.40 -11.87 1.16
CA ASP A 134 -5.63 -11.49 -0.03
C ASP A 134 -4.17 -11.99 0.07
N PHE A 135 -3.65 -12.24 1.28
CA PHE A 135 -2.38 -12.92 1.50
C PHE A 135 -2.41 -14.35 0.94
N SER A 136 -3.50 -15.10 1.18
CA SER A 136 -3.66 -16.47 0.70
C SER A 136 -3.69 -16.55 -0.83
N PHE A 137 -4.24 -15.54 -1.50
CA PHE A 137 -4.19 -15.44 -2.97
C PHE A 137 -2.97 -14.66 -3.47
N ALA A 138 -2.13 -14.20 -2.56
CA ALA A 138 -0.97 -13.36 -2.83
C ALA A 138 -1.31 -12.18 -3.77
N VAL A 139 -2.37 -11.43 -3.48
CA VAL A 139 -2.77 -10.30 -4.34
C VAL A 139 -2.30 -8.96 -3.77
N TYR A 140 -1.84 -8.93 -2.52
CA TYR A 140 -1.44 -7.69 -1.85
C TYR A 140 -0.32 -6.93 -2.56
N GLY A 141 0.58 -7.61 -3.26
CA GLY A 141 1.63 -6.94 -4.03
C GLY A 141 1.11 -5.99 -5.12
N GLN A 142 -0.13 -6.15 -5.60
CA GLN A 142 -0.74 -5.18 -6.53
C GLN A 142 -1.06 -3.83 -5.89
N LEU A 143 -1.37 -3.79 -4.60
CA LEU A 143 -1.72 -2.55 -3.89
C LEU A 143 -0.53 -1.56 -3.81
N TRP A 144 0.68 -2.04 -4.08
CA TRP A 144 1.89 -1.23 -4.16
C TRP A 144 2.01 -0.50 -5.51
N ILE A 145 1.39 -1.05 -6.55
CA ILE A 145 1.59 -0.63 -7.94
C ILE A 145 0.38 0.18 -8.44
N TYR A 146 -0.83 -0.21 -8.03
CA TYR A 146 -2.08 0.40 -8.47
C TYR A 146 -2.85 0.96 -7.26
N GLY A 147 -3.07 2.28 -7.24
CA GLY A 147 -3.85 3.02 -6.23
C GLY A 147 -5.07 3.73 -6.79
#